data_AF-A0A7T8HGA1-F1
#
_entry.id   AF-A0A7T8HGA1-F1
#
_cell.length_a   1.000
_cell.length_b   1.000
_cell.length_c   1.000
_cell.angle_alpha   90.00
_cell.angle_beta   90.00
_cell.angle_gamma   90.00
#
_symmetry.space_group_name_H-M   'P 1'
#
loop_
_entity.id
_entity.type
_entity.pdbx_description
1 polymer ?
#
loop_
_entity_poly.entity_id
_entity_poly.type
_entity_poly.pdbx_seq_one_letter_code
_entity_poly.pdbx_strand_id
1 'polypeptide(L)' 'LLLDLPIYSQHLLVLLFGTFRVIHSNSIKAKTGMSAEALGVSVAPSFFHTCVAAGKTAKMEDVERFK' A
#
# COMPACT_ATOMS: atom_id res chain seq x y z
N LEU A 1 -10.25 15.88 2.35
CA LEU A 1 -9.05 15.02 2.43
C LEU A 1 -8.80 14.26 1.13
N LEU A 2 -9.67 13.34 0.67
CA LEU A 2 -9.52 12.70 -0.65
C LEU A 2 -9.77 13.67 -1.83
N LEU A 3 -10.77 14.54 -1.70
CA LEU A 3 -11.16 15.52 -2.72
C LEU A 3 -10.12 16.63 -2.95
N ASP A 4 -9.16 16.78 -2.04
CA ASP A 4 -8.10 17.79 -2.10
C ASP A 4 -6.86 17.30 -2.87
N LEU A 5 -6.81 16.02 -3.26
CA LEU A 5 -5.72 15.48 -4.08
C LEU A 5 -5.91 15.82 -5.57
N PRO A 6 -4.83 15.84 -6.37
CA PRO A 6 -4.95 15.87 -7.83
C PRO A 6 -5.88 14.76 -8.34
N ILE A 7 -6.67 15.07 -9.38
CA ILE A 7 -7.70 14.15 -9.91
C ILE A 7 -7.14 12.76 -10.26
N TYR A 8 -5.92 12.70 -10.78
CA TYR A 8 -5.26 11.43 -11.12
C TYR A 8 -4.94 10.59 -9.88
N SER A 9 -4.53 11.23 -8.78
CA SER A 9 -4.29 10.55 -7.50
C SER A 9 -5.60 10.02 -6.92
N GLN A 10 -6.70 10.77 -7.03
CA GLN A 10 -8.02 10.31 -6.60
C GLN A 10 -8.46 9.06 -7.38
N HIS A 11 -8.37 9.11 -8.71
CA HIS A 11 -8.71 7.97 -9.57
C HIS A 11 -7.85 6.74 -9.28
N LEU A 12 -6.54 6.94 -9.09
CA LEU A 12 -5.62 5.87 -8.75
C LEU A 12 -5.97 5.24 -7.39
N LEU A 13 -6.27 6.06 -6.38
CA LEU A 13 -6.69 5.57 -5.05
C LEU A 13 -7.99 4.77 -5.13
N VAL A 14 -8.97 5.23 -5.91
CA VAL A 14 -10.21 4.49 -6.15
C VAL A 14 -9.94 3.12 -6.79
N LEU A 15 -9.08 3.07 -7.82
CA LEU A 15 -8.68 1.82 -8.47
C LEU A 15 -7.94 0.87 -7.51
N LEU A 16 -7.01 1.39 -6.72
CA LEU A 16 -6.22 0.60 -5.77
C LEU A 16 -7.10 0.05 -4.66
N PHE A 17 -7.94 0.87 -4.02
CA PHE A 17 -8.86 0.39 -3.00
C PHE A 17 -9.89 -0.60 -3.55
N GLY A 18 -10.38 -0.38 -4.77
CA GLY A 18 -11.22 -1.35 -5.49
C GLY A 18 -10.51 -2.70 -5.69
N THR A 19 -9.24 -2.67 -6.07
CA THR A 19 -8.41 -3.88 -6.25
C THR A 19 -8.18 -4.62 -4.94
N PHE A 20 -7.83 -3.91 -3.86
CA PHE A 20 -7.63 -4.51 -2.53
C PHE A 20 -8.92 -5.16 -2.01
N ARG A 21 -10.08 -4.55 -2.26
CA ARG A 21 -11.37 -5.15 -1.93
C ARG A 21 -11.58 -6.49 -2.64
N VAL A 22 -11.26 -6.57 -3.93
CA VAL A 22 -11.37 -7.83 -4.70
C VAL A 22 -10.39 -8.88 -4.15
N ILE A 23 -9.15 -8.50 -3.85
CA ILE A 23 -8.15 -9.40 -3.25
C ILE A 23 -8.65 -9.96 -1.92
N HIS A 24 -9.10 -9.08 -1.01
CA HIS A 24 -9.63 -9.49 0.29
C HIS A 24 -10.84 -10.43 0.14
N SER A 25 -11.79 -10.09 -0.73
CA SER A 25 -13.00 -10.89 -0.95
C SER A 25 -12.71 -12.29 -1.51
N ASN A 26 -11.59 -12.47 -2.21
CA ASN A 26 -11.15 -13.74 -2.75
C ASN A 26 -10.07 -14.44 -1.90
N SER A 27 -9.60 -13.81 -0.83
CA SER A 27 -8.44 -14.27 -0.05
C SER A 27 -8.63 -15.68 0.53
N ILE A 28 -9.85 -16.01 0.97
CA ILE A 28 -10.21 -17.34 1.51
C ILE A 28 -10.18 -18.38 0.39
N LYS A 29 -10.81 -18.09 -0.76
CA LYS A 29 -10.91 -19.03 -1.89
C LYS A 29 -9.54 -19.29 -2.52
N ALA A 30 -8.73 -18.25 -2.67
CA ALA A 30 -7.40 -18.32 -3.26
C ALA A 30 -6.30 -18.65 -2.23
N LYS A 31 -6.66 -18.83 -0.95
CA LYS A 31 -5.72 -19.13 0.16
C LYS A 31 -4.51 -18.20 0.22
N THR A 32 -4.71 -16.91 -0.07
CA THR A 32 -3.61 -15.92 -0.14
C THR A 32 -3.23 -15.37 1.23
N GLY A 33 -4.08 -15.54 2.26
CA GLY A 33 -3.87 -14.96 3.59
C GLY A 33 -4.03 -13.44 3.64
N MET A 34 -4.47 -12.80 2.55
CA MET A 34 -4.61 -11.35 2.46
C MET A 34 -5.90 -10.85 3.14
N SER A 35 -5.85 -10.69 4.46
CA SER A 35 -6.91 -10.00 5.22
C SER A 35 -6.86 -8.48 4.98
N ALA A 36 -7.92 -7.76 5.41
CA ALA A 36 -7.94 -6.30 5.29
C ALA A 36 -6.81 -5.65 6.11
N GLU A 37 -6.49 -6.24 7.27
CA GLU A 37 -5.38 -5.84 8.13
C GLU A 37 -4.04 -6.08 7.44
N ALA A 38 -3.83 -7.27 6.86
CA ALA A 38 -2.60 -7.60 6.15
C ALA A 38 -2.37 -6.64 4.96
N LEU A 39 -3.42 -6.38 4.18
CA LEU A 39 -3.38 -5.39 3.10
C LEU A 39 -3.00 -4.01 3.64
N GLY A 40 -3.68 -3.52 4.68
CA GLY A 40 -3.43 -2.20 5.26
C GLY A 40 -2.00 -2.02 5.76
N VAL A 41 -1.47 -2.98 6.51
CA VAL A 41 -0.10 -2.96 7.04
C VAL A 41 0.93 -2.97 5.91
N SER A 42 0.69 -3.76 4.86
CA SER A 42 1.63 -3.87 3.74
C SER A 42 1.64 -2.64 2.82
N VAL A 43 0.50 -2.02 2.56
CA VAL A 43 0.40 -0.96 1.53
C VAL A 43 0.50 0.45 2.09
N ALA A 44 0.13 0.68 3.35
CA ALA A 44 0.18 2.01 3.97
C ALA A 44 1.56 2.69 3.88
N PRO A 45 2.70 1.99 4.04
CA PRO A 45 4.02 2.60 3.87
C PRO A 45 4.23 3.20 2.47
N SER A 46 3.72 2.55 1.43
CA SER A 46 3.83 3.02 0.04
C SER A 46 2.92 4.21 -0.25
N PHE A 47 1.74 4.28 0.37
CA PHE A 47 0.81 5.40 0.15
C PHE A 47 1.20 6.66 0.91
N PHE A 48 1.61 6.51 2.16
CA PHE A 48 1.81 7.64 3.07
C PHE A 48 3.27 7.98 3.27
N HIS A 49 4.20 7.25 2.63
CA HIS A 49 5.64 7.40 2.83
C HIS A 49 6.00 7.49 4.32
N THR A 50 5.29 6.78 5.20
CA THR A 50 5.47 6.90 6.66
C THR A 50 6.80 6.31 7.14
N CYS A 51 7.52 5.57 6.29
CA CYS A 51 8.94 5.24 6.51
C CYS A 51 9.90 6.43 6.29
N VAL A 52 9.43 7.50 5.62
CA VAL A 52 10.18 8.75 5.35
C VAL A 52 9.87 9.83 6.41
N ALA A 53 9.06 9.51 7.43
CA ALA A 53 8.79 10.44 8.54
C ALA A 53 10.01 10.67 9.48
N ALA A 54 11.16 10.06 9.21
CA ALA A 54 12.41 10.31 9.93
C ALA A 54 13.62 10.57 9.01
N GLY A 55 13.40 11.20 7.84
CA GLY A 55 14.50 11.74 7.02
C GLY A 55 15.43 10.73 6.35
N LYS A 56 15.11 9.43 6.39
CA LYS A 56 15.83 8.40 5.62
C LYS A 56 15.01 8.02 4.38
N THR A 57 15.33 8.67 3.27
CA THR A 57 15.04 8.10 1.96
C THR A 57 15.78 6.77 1.87
N ALA A 58 15.07 5.64 1.82
CA ALA A 58 15.70 4.33 1.64
C ALA A 58 16.46 4.34 0.32
N LYS A 59 17.79 4.26 0.40
CA LYS A 59 18.66 4.15 -0.78
C LYS A 59 18.72 2.68 -1.19
N MET A 60 19.00 2.39 -2.47
CA MET A 60 19.20 1.00 -2.93
C MET A 60 20.25 0.23 -2.11
N GLU A 61 21.18 0.95 -1.50
CA GLU A 61 22.20 0.46 -0.56
C GLU A 61 21.60 -0.26 0.67
N ASP A 62 20.42 0.15 1.15
CA ASP A 62 19.75 -0.46 2.30
C ASP A 62 19.09 -1.81 1.95
N VAL A 63 18.84 -2.09 0.66
CA VAL A 63 18.20 -3.33 0.21
C VAL A 63 19.18 -4.51 0.22
N GLU A 64 20.48 -4.27 0.00
CA GLU A 64 21.49 -5.33 0.02
C GLU A 64 21.90 -5.77 1.44
N ARG A 65 21.63 -4.94 2.46
CA ARG A 65 22.06 -5.21 3.85
C ARG A 65 21.10 -6.08 4.66
N PHE A 66 19.89 -6.31 4.15
CA PHE A 66 18.87 -7.16 4.78
C PHE A 66 18.64 -8.49 4.03
N LYS A 67 19.63 -8.94 3.25
CA LYS A 67 19.62 -10.22 2.55
C LYS A 67 20.36 -11.31 3.34
#